data_AF-S4PLP7-F1
#
_entry.id   AF-S4PLP7-F1
#
_cell.length_a   1.000
_cell.length_b   1.000
_cell.length_c   1.000
_cell.angle_alpha   90.00
_cell.angle_beta   90.00
_cell.angle_gamma   90.00
#
_symmetry.space_group_name_H-M   'P 1'
#
loop_
_entity.id
_entity.type
_entity.pdbx_description
1 polymer ?
#
loop_
_entity_poly.entity_id
_entity_poly.type
_entity_poly.pdbx_seq_one_letter_code
_entity_poly.pdbx_strand_id
1 'polypeptide(L)'
;MRGDLVHSKRKVLAGIVITVENNIESAKVIAVATGTKCVSGEHISVRGQAVNDGHAEVVARRCLQRFLYSQLLLYANAEDPTKMIPESELEPIPGGGYQMK
;
A
#
# COMPACT_ATOMS: atom_id res chain seq x y z
N MET A 1 -4.79 18.21 -2.84
CA MET A 1 -3.87 18.47 -3.98
C MET A 1 -4.68 18.53 -5.29
N ARG A 2 -5.56 19.52 -5.45
CA ARG A 2 -6.27 19.82 -6.71
C ARG A 2 -5.57 21.03 -7.34
N GLY A 3 -5.20 20.94 -8.62
CA GLY A 3 -4.57 22.07 -9.34
C GLY A 3 -3.04 22.17 -9.25
N ASP A 4 -2.34 21.19 -8.68
CA ASP A 4 -0.87 21.17 -8.68
C ASP A 4 -0.33 20.69 -10.02
N LEU A 5 0.08 21.64 -10.86
CA LEU A 5 0.63 21.39 -12.20
C LEU A 5 2.07 20.87 -12.18
N VAL A 6 2.78 21.02 -11.05
CA VAL A 6 4.19 20.60 -10.93
C VAL A 6 4.25 19.08 -10.73
N HIS A 7 3.49 18.55 -9.79
CA HIS A 7 3.51 17.12 -9.44
C HIS A 7 2.56 16.26 -10.30
N SER A 8 1.70 16.89 -11.11
CA SER A 8 0.85 16.18 -12.07
C SER A 8 1.59 15.78 -13.35
N LYS A 9 2.71 16.45 -13.68
CA LYS A 9 3.60 16.03 -14.78
C LYS A 9 4.30 14.73 -14.40
N ARG A 10 4.09 13.68 -15.18
CA ARG A 10 4.65 12.35 -14.94
C ARG A 10 4.88 11.61 -16.25
N LYS A 11 5.95 10.80 -16.31
CA LYS A 11 6.21 9.90 -17.43
C LYS A 11 5.52 8.55 -17.25
N VAL A 12 5.58 7.99 -16.04
CA VAL A 12 4.95 6.71 -15.69
C VAL A 12 4.10 6.90 -14.45
N LEU A 13 2.92 6.27 -14.46
CA LEU A 13 1.96 6.17 -13.38
C LEU A 13 1.70 4.68 -13.14
N ALA A 14 1.69 4.27 -11.88
CA ALA A 14 1.29 2.93 -11.46
C ALA A 14 0.31 3.04 -10.29
N GLY A 15 -0.50 2.00 -10.10
CA GLY A 15 -1.42 1.93 -8.99
C GLY A 15 -1.79 0.49 -8.67
N ILE A 16 -2.32 0.30 -7.46
CA ILE A 16 -2.84 -0.98 -6.98
C ILE A 16 -4.27 -0.76 -6.54
N VAL A 17 -5.16 -1.60 -7.05
CA VAL A 17 -6.59 -1.60 -6.75
C VAL A 17 -6.94 -2.96 -6.14
N ILE A 18 -7.76 -2.97 -5.10
CA ILE A 18 -8.34 -4.18 -4.54
C ILE A 18 -9.81 -4.27 -4.90
N THR A 19 -10.28 -5.48 -5.15
CA THR A 19 -11.70 -5.83 -5.31
C THR A 19 -11.99 -7.00 -4.38
N VAL A 20 -13.10 -6.93 -3.66
CA VAL A 20 -13.58 -8.01 -2.79
C VAL A 20 -14.63 -8.82 -3.55
N GLU A 21 -14.57 -10.15 -3.44
CA GLU A 21 -15.52 -11.09 -4.06
C GLU A 21 -15.69 -10.92 -5.60
N ASN A 22 -14.63 -10.52 -6.31
CA ASN A 22 -14.67 -10.19 -7.75
C ASN A 22 -15.73 -9.14 -8.14
N ASN A 23 -16.20 -8.32 -7.19
CA ASN A 23 -17.15 -7.25 -7.46
C ASN A 23 -16.41 -5.97 -7.89
N ILE A 24 -16.64 -5.51 -9.12
CA ILE A 24 -16.03 -4.28 -9.64
C ILE A 24 -16.53 -3.04 -8.88
N GLU A 25 -17.76 -3.06 -8.36
CA GLU A 25 -18.30 -1.94 -7.58
C GLU A 25 -17.62 -1.80 -6.20
N SER A 26 -16.95 -2.85 -5.72
CA SER A 26 -16.12 -2.81 -4.51
C SER A 26 -14.68 -2.32 -4.76
N ALA A 27 -14.35 -1.96 -6.01
CA ALA A 27 -13.00 -1.55 -6.39
C ALA A 27 -12.53 -0.33 -5.60
N LYS A 28 -11.42 -0.49 -4.87
CA LYS A 28 -10.82 0.54 -4.04
C LYS A 28 -9.36 0.74 -4.41
N VAL A 29 -9.00 2.00 -4.69
CA VAL A 29 -7.61 2.36 -4.97
C VAL A 29 -6.81 2.35 -3.68
N ILE A 30 -5.83 1.46 -3.59
CA ILE A 30 -4.96 1.30 -2.41
C ILE A 30 -3.70 2.13 -2.53
N ALA A 31 -3.12 2.19 -3.73
CA ALA A 31 -1.90 2.93 -3.99
C ALA A 31 -1.94 3.61 -5.35
N VAL A 32 -1.37 4.80 -5.41
CA VAL A 32 -1.05 5.53 -6.64
C VAL A 32 0.36 6.05 -6.49
N ALA A 33 1.18 5.86 -7.52
CA ALA A 33 2.57 6.32 -7.52
C ALA A 33 3.03 6.68 -8.94
N THR A 34 4.08 7.49 -9.01
CA THR A 34 4.74 7.88 -10.26
C THR A 34 6.25 7.75 -10.07
N GLY A 35 6.99 7.65 -11.18
CA GLY A 35 8.45 7.65 -11.14
C GLY A 35 9.07 6.73 -12.19
N THR A 36 10.28 7.07 -12.61
CA THR A 36 11.06 6.34 -13.63
C THR A 36 12.57 6.42 -13.35
N LYS A 37 12.94 6.70 -12.10
CA LYS A 37 14.33 6.90 -11.70
C LYS A 37 14.61 6.19 -10.39
N CYS A 38 15.86 5.78 -10.24
CA CYS A 38 16.41 5.22 -9.02
C CYS A 38 17.36 6.21 -8.36
N VAL A 39 17.70 5.95 -7.09
CA VAL A 39 18.70 6.74 -6.36
C VAL A 39 20.09 6.55 -6.97
N SER A 40 20.92 7.60 -6.95
CA SER A 40 22.35 7.49 -7.26
C SER A 40 23.08 6.74 -6.15
N GLY A 41 24.13 5.99 -6.49
CA GLY A 41 24.92 5.20 -5.53
C GLY A 41 25.46 6.01 -4.36
N GLU A 42 25.87 7.26 -4.61
CA GLU A 42 26.38 8.20 -3.59
C GLU A 42 25.32 8.60 -2.53
N HIS A 43 24.04 8.40 -2.84
CA HIS A 43 22.89 8.76 -2.00
C HIS A 43 22.21 7.53 -1.37
N ILE A 44 22.79 6.33 -1.51
CA ILE A 44 22.29 5.11 -0.85
C ILE A 44 22.51 5.24 0.66
N SER A 45 21.48 4.93 1.44
CA SER A 45 21.54 4.99 2.89
C SER A 45 21.82 3.62 3.51
N VAL A 46 22.85 3.54 4.37
CA VAL A 46 23.13 2.35 5.21
C VAL A 46 22.19 2.21 6.41
N ARG A 47 21.35 3.22 6.68
CA ARG A 47 20.37 3.24 7.78
C ARG A 47 18.93 3.05 7.29
N GLY A 48 18.73 2.73 6.02
CA GLY A 48 17.39 2.53 5.43
C GLY A 48 16.58 3.82 5.26
N GLN A 49 17.23 4.99 5.19
CA GLN A 49 16.58 6.29 5.08
C GLN A 49 16.38 6.77 3.62
N ALA A 50 16.85 5.99 2.63
CA ALA A 50 16.74 6.32 1.22
C ALA A 50 15.87 5.28 0.49
N VAL A 51 15.07 5.73 -0.48
CA VAL A 51 14.32 4.86 -1.40
C VAL A 51 15.20 4.59 -2.61
N ASN A 52 15.73 3.37 -2.70
CA ASN A 52 16.69 3.04 -3.74
C ASN A 52 16.06 3.00 -5.14
N ASP A 53 14.86 2.45 -5.24
CA ASP A 53 14.13 2.32 -6.49
C ASP A 53 12.84 3.15 -6.42
N GLY A 54 12.83 4.22 -7.20
CA GLY A 54 11.73 5.18 -7.30
C GLY A 54 10.84 4.94 -8.53
N HIS A 55 10.93 3.79 -9.19
CA HIS A 55 9.99 3.44 -10.25
C HIS A 55 8.55 3.35 -9.70
N ALA A 56 7.59 3.81 -10.49
CA ALA A 56 6.21 3.98 -10.05
C ALA A 56 5.64 2.67 -9.46
N GLU A 57 5.85 1.55 -10.12
CA GLU A 57 5.38 0.21 -9.73
C GLU A 57 6.02 -0.27 -8.42
N VAL A 58 7.31 0.04 -8.20
CA VAL A 58 8.03 -0.33 -6.98
C VAL A 58 7.52 0.51 -5.80
N VAL A 59 7.31 1.81 -6.02
CA VAL A 59 6.74 2.70 -5.00
C VAL A 59 5.28 2.31 -4.69
N ALA A 60 4.47 1.99 -5.71
CA ALA A 60 3.10 1.51 -5.52
C ALA A 60 3.06 0.24 -4.64
N ARG A 61 3.97 -0.71 -4.87
CA ARG A 61 4.11 -1.91 -4.03
C ARG A 61 4.50 -1.57 -2.58
N ARG A 62 5.39 -0.60 -2.35
CA ARG A 62 5.74 -0.13 -0.99
C ARG A 62 4.54 0.52 -0.29
N CYS A 63 3.71 1.24 -1.04
CA CYS A 63 2.44 1.78 -0.52
C CYS A 63 1.45 0.66 -0.15
N LEU A 64 1.36 -0.42 -0.94
CA LEU A 64 0.58 -1.61 -0.56
C LEU A 64 1.07 -2.21 0.76
N GLN A 65 2.38 -2.29 1.00
CA GLN A 65 2.88 -2.78 2.31
C GLN A 65 2.41 -1.89 3.46
N ARG A 66 2.47 -0.56 3.32
CA ARG A 66 1.93 0.37 4.33
C ARG A 66 0.44 0.15 4.56
N PHE A 67 -0.32 -0.08 3.50
CA PHE A 67 -1.73 -0.42 3.60
C PHE A 67 -1.94 -1.71 4.41
N LEU A 68 -1.24 -2.81 4.07
CA LEU A 68 -1.35 -4.07 4.80
C LEU A 68 -0.98 -3.92 6.30
N TYR A 69 0.06 -3.14 6.62
CA TYR A 69 0.37 -2.81 8.01
C TYR A 69 -0.74 -2.03 8.70
N SER A 70 -1.40 -1.10 8.01
CA SER A 70 -2.54 -0.38 8.58
C SER A 70 -3.73 -1.30 8.86
N GLN A 71 -3.92 -2.33 8.03
CA GLN A 71 -4.96 -3.36 8.25
C GLN A 71 -4.65 -4.20 9.49
N LEU A 72 -3.41 -4.67 9.63
CA LEU A 72 -2.98 -5.40 10.83
C LEU A 72 -3.02 -4.53 12.09
N LEU A 73 -2.76 -3.23 11.96
CA LEU A 73 -2.82 -2.29 13.08
C LEU A 73 -4.25 -2.13 13.63
N LEU A 74 -5.28 -2.28 12.79
CA LEU A 74 -6.68 -2.31 13.26
C LEU A 74 -6.89 -3.48 14.24
N TYR A 75 -6.42 -4.67 13.87
CA TYR A 75 -6.48 -5.85 14.73
C TYR A 75 -5.61 -5.72 15.98
N ALA A 76 -4.40 -5.18 15.85
CA ALA A 76 -3.51 -4.99 16.99
C ALA A 76 -4.07 -4.05 18.07
N ASN A 77 -4.99 -3.15 17.70
CA ASN A 77 -5.66 -2.23 18.61
C ASN A 77 -7.07 -2.69 19.03
N ALA A 78 -7.57 -3.81 18.49
CA ALA A 78 -8.89 -4.32 18.83
C ALA A 78 -8.90 -4.98 20.21
N GLU A 79 -10.03 -4.92 20.92
CA GLU A 79 -10.23 -5.64 22.19
C GLU A 79 -10.08 -7.15 22.01
N ASP A 80 -10.52 -7.66 20.86
CA ASP A 80 -10.42 -9.06 20.48
C ASP A 80 -9.92 -9.19 19.03
N PRO A 81 -8.60 -9.42 18.83
CA PRO A 81 -7.99 -9.48 17.51
C PRO A 81 -8.37 -10.74 16.71
N THR A 82 -9.15 -11.66 17.31
CA THR A 82 -9.62 -12.90 16.66
C THR A 82 -11.00 -12.76 16.04
N LYS A 83 -11.69 -11.64 16.26
CA LYS A 83 -12.99 -11.34 15.67
C LYS A 83 -12.84 -10.47 14.43
N MET A 84 -13.73 -10.65 13.45
CA MET A 84 -13.74 -9.85 12.24
C MET A 84 -13.94 -8.36 12.53
N ILE A 85 -13.15 -7.52 11.88
CA ILE A 85 -13.32 -6.06 11.85
C ILE A 85 -13.92 -5.68 10.48
N PRO A 86 -15.12 -5.08 10.42
CA PRO A 86 -15.77 -4.72 9.15
C PRO A 86 -14.91 -3.84 8.25
N GLU A 87 -14.22 -2.85 8.82
CA GLU A 87 -13.40 -1.86 8.11
C GLU A 87 -12.08 -2.43 7.57
N SER A 88 -11.67 -3.61 8.05
CA SER A 88 -10.42 -4.21 7.60
C SER A 88 -10.60 -4.98 6.29
N GLU A 89 -9.61 -4.98 5.40
CA GLU A 89 -9.57 -5.91 4.25
C GLU A 89 -8.90 -7.25 4.59
N LEU A 90 -8.50 -7.44 5.85
CA LEU A 90 -7.99 -8.70 6.37
C LEU A 90 -9.02 -9.34 7.31
N GLU A 91 -8.98 -10.66 7.42
CA GLU A 91 -9.77 -11.44 8.36
C GLU A 91 -8.91 -12.48 9.10
N PRO A 92 -9.21 -12.77 10.38
CA PRO A 92 -8.49 -13.78 11.15
C PRO A 92 -8.82 -15.20 10.64
N ILE A 93 -7.83 -16.08 10.66
CA ILE A 93 -7.98 -17.48 10.22
C ILE A 93 -8.11 -18.39 11.44
N PRO A 94 -8.97 -19.42 11.42
CA PRO A 94 -8.96 -20.48 12.42
C PRO A 94 -7.56 -21.10 12.57
N GLY A 95 -7.03 -21.13 13.79
CA GLY A 95 -5.66 -21.62 14.06
C GLY A 95 -4.58 -20.54 14.07
N GLY A 96 -4.93 -19.29 13.80
CA GLY A 96 -4.05 -18.13 13.96
C GLY A 96 -3.53 -17.55 12.64
N GLY A 97 -3.23 -16.26 12.67
CA GLY A 97 -2.86 -15.49 11.48
C GLY A 97 -4.06 -14.79 10.83
N TYR A 98 -3.78 -14.15 9.70
CA TYR A 98 -4.74 -13.34 8.93
C TYR A 98 -4.63 -13.65 7.44
N GLN A 99 -5.75 -13.60 6.73
CA GLN A 99 -5.82 -13.64 5.28
C GLN A 99 -6.53 -12.40 4.74
N MET A 100 -6.44 -12.18 3.43
CA MET A 100 -7.30 -11.23 2.74
C MET A 100 -8.74 -11.75 2.78
N LYS A 101 -9.70 -10.85 2.96
CA LYS A 101 -11.13 -11.14 2.72
C LYS A 101 -11.38 -11.53 1.27
#